data_AF-A0A816HZH1-F1
#
_entry.id   AF-A0A816HZH1-F1
#
_cell.length_a   1.000
_cell.length_b   1.000
_cell.length_c   1.000
_cell.angle_alpha   90.00
_cell.angle_beta   90.00
_cell.angle_gamma   90.00
#
_symmetry.space_group_name_H-M   'P 1'
#
loop_
_entity.id
_entity.type
_entity.pdbx_description
1 polymer ?
#
loop_
_entity_poly.entity_id
_entity_poly.type
_entity_poly.pdbx_seq_one_letter_code
_entity_poly.pdbx_strand_id
1 'polypeptide(L)'
;FPAYRDESVYDGQRVSFYKRAQVLVSDIWGCFKGHGIGHFTDMDRLTMFADYRVPQVLAHEGVLVYSPELKGRLERKEEITFGDPDECEIRAASILAIHLIANHVNEKSPLEKDTGDF
;
A
#
# COMPACT_ATOMS: atom_id res chain seq x y z
N PHE A 1 -1.98 -20.47 5.30
CA PHE A 1 -1.38 -19.57 6.31
C PHE A 1 -2.30 -18.37 6.57
N PRO A 2 -3.11 -18.38 7.65
CA PRO A 2 -4.08 -17.31 7.95
C PRO A 2 -3.45 -15.92 8.09
N ALA A 3 -2.20 -15.86 8.57
CA ALA A 3 -1.45 -14.63 8.78
C ALA A 3 -1.19 -13.78 7.52
N TYR A 4 -1.37 -14.34 6.32
CA TYR A 4 -1.23 -13.62 5.04
C TYR A 4 -2.58 -13.25 4.42
N ARG A 5 -3.70 -13.72 4.98
CA ARG A 5 -5.04 -13.47 4.46
C ARG A 5 -5.56 -12.14 5.01
N ASP A 6 -5.10 -11.06 4.38
CA ASP A 6 -5.44 -9.68 4.67
C ASP A 6 -6.59 -9.26 3.73
N GLU A 7 -7.79 -9.69 4.11
CA GLU A 7 -9.05 -9.50 3.39
C GLU A 7 -10.11 -8.91 4.35
N SER A 8 -10.93 -8.00 3.85
CA SER A 8 -12.04 -7.37 4.57
C SER A 8 -13.30 -7.32 3.71
N VAL A 9 -14.45 -7.01 4.31
CA VAL A 9 -15.69 -6.71 3.57
C VAL A 9 -15.98 -5.23 3.73
N TYR A 10 -16.02 -4.51 2.62
CA TYR A 10 -16.33 -3.09 2.55
C TYR A 10 -17.55 -2.90 1.64
N ASP A 11 -18.61 -2.30 2.16
CA ASP A 11 -19.90 -2.11 1.47
C ASP A 11 -20.41 -3.38 0.74
N GLY A 12 -20.36 -4.51 1.45
CA GLY A 12 -20.77 -5.82 0.92
C GLY A 12 -19.81 -6.44 -0.11
N GLN A 13 -18.73 -5.75 -0.49
CA GLN A 13 -17.72 -6.25 -1.40
C GLN A 13 -16.48 -6.74 -0.66
N ARG A 14 -15.92 -7.86 -1.12
CA ARG A 14 -14.65 -8.36 -0.59
C ARG A 14 -13.51 -7.53 -1.16
N VAL A 15 -12.70 -6.97 -0.26
CA VAL A 15 -11.47 -6.24 -0.60
C VAL A 15 -10.26 -6.98 -0.05
N SER A 16 -9.10 -6.81 -0.69
CA SER A 16 -7.88 -7.50 -0.27
C SER A 16 -6.66 -6.61 -0.44
N PHE A 17 -5.86 -6.51 0.61
CA PHE A 17 -4.64 -5.70 0.63
C PHE A 17 -3.38 -6.57 0.61
N TYR A 18 -3.44 -7.77 1.19
CA TYR A 18 -2.34 -8.76 1.16
C TYR A 18 -0.97 -8.20 1.61
N LYS A 19 -0.94 -7.23 2.52
CA LYS A 19 0.28 -6.47 2.86
C LYS A 19 1.46 -7.36 3.23
N ARG A 20 1.24 -8.37 4.07
CA ARG A 20 2.30 -9.31 4.49
C ARG A 20 2.78 -10.21 3.36
N ALA A 21 1.88 -10.58 2.43
CA ALA A 21 2.26 -11.38 1.28
C ALA A 21 3.07 -10.54 0.30
N GLN A 22 2.69 -9.28 0.08
CA GLN A 22 3.46 -8.33 -0.72
C GLN A 22 4.86 -8.11 -0.15
N VAL A 23 4.99 -7.92 1.19
CA VAL A 23 6.30 -7.80 1.85
C VAL A 23 7.14 -9.05 1.66
N LEU A 24 6.55 -10.25 1.86
CA LEU A 24 7.27 -11.50 1.65
C LEU A 24 7.83 -11.63 0.23
N VAL A 25 7.02 -11.33 -0.79
CA VAL A 25 7.45 -11.37 -2.19
C VAL A 25 8.56 -10.34 -2.45
N SER A 26 8.40 -9.12 -1.93
CA SER A 26 9.43 -8.08 -2.00
C SER A 26 10.75 -8.48 -1.35
N ASP A 27 10.69 -9.11 -0.18
CA ASP A 27 11.89 -9.56 0.55
C ASP A 27 12.60 -10.69 -0.19
N ILE A 28 11.84 -11.67 -0.71
CA ILE A 28 12.41 -12.75 -1.53
C ILE A 28 13.07 -12.15 -2.79
N TRP A 29 12.36 -11.29 -3.52
CA TRP A 29 12.93 -10.64 -4.70
C TRP A 29 14.21 -9.88 -4.36
N GLY A 30 14.22 -9.10 -3.26
CA GLY A 30 15.37 -8.32 -2.80
C GLY A 30 16.57 -9.18 -2.39
N CYS A 31 16.34 -10.27 -1.65
CA CYS A 31 17.38 -11.20 -1.24
C CYS A 31 18.06 -11.91 -2.41
N PHE A 32 17.27 -12.29 -3.43
CA PHE A 32 17.76 -13.02 -4.60
C PHE A 32 18.00 -12.12 -5.83
N LYS A 33 17.80 -10.81 -5.69
CA LYS A 33 17.93 -9.80 -6.75
C LYS A 33 17.18 -10.17 -8.03
N GLY A 34 16.00 -10.77 -7.93
CA GLY A 34 15.23 -11.19 -9.10
C GLY A 34 15.66 -12.50 -9.78
N HIS A 35 16.56 -13.28 -9.18
CA HIS A 35 17.08 -14.53 -9.77
C HIS A 35 16.58 -15.79 -9.05
N GLY A 36 16.57 -16.93 -9.74
CA GLY A 36 16.21 -18.22 -9.16
C GLY A 36 14.84 -18.19 -8.49
N ILE A 37 14.79 -18.51 -7.19
CA ILE A 37 13.52 -18.53 -6.44
C ILE A 37 12.91 -17.13 -6.20
N GLY A 38 13.69 -16.07 -6.40
CA GLY A 38 13.19 -14.68 -6.35
C GLY A 38 12.89 -14.10 -7.72
N HIS A 39 12.86 -14.92 -8.77
CA HIS A 39 12.46 -14.46 -10.09
C HIS A 39 10.95 -14.25 -10.16
N PHE A 40 10.55 -12.98 -10.19
CA PHE A 40 9.16 -12.54 -10.37
C PHE A 40 9.12 -11.54 -11.52
N THR A 41 8.20 -11.74 -12.47
CA THR A 41 8.08 -10.91 -13.68
C THR A 41 7.11 -9.74 -13.50
N ASP A 42 6.43 -9.67 -12.37
CA ASP A 42 5.30 -8.78 -12.10
C ASP A 42 5.48 -7.98 -10.81
N MET A 43 6.74 -7.71 -10.44
CA MET A 43 7.09 -6.92 -9.25
C MET A 43 6.54 -5.49 -9.29
N ASP A 44 6.29 -4.95 -10.48
CA ASP A 44 5.66 -3.65 -10.72
C ASP A 44 4.17 -3.61 -10.29
N ARG A 45 3.54 -4.78 -10.08
CA ARG A 45 2.17 -4.87 -9.59
C ARG A 45 2.06 -4.74 -8.06
N LEU A 46 3.19 -4.80 -7.35
CA LEU A 46 3.18 -4.55 -5.90
C LEU A 46 2.78 -3.10 -5.64
N THR A 47 1.93 -2.91 -4.65
CA THR A 47 1.51 -1.58 -4.22
C THR A 47 2.44 -1.06 -3.15
N MET A 48 2.28 0.21 -2.77
CA MET A 48 2.83 0.66 -1.49
C MET A 48 2.34 -0.26 -0.36
N PHE A 49 3.20 -0.54 0.61
CA PHE A 49 2.82 -1.40 1.74
C PHE A 49 1.85 -0.65 2.64
N ALA A 50 0.55 -0.97 2.57
CA ALA A 50 -0.49 -0.30 3.35
C ALA A 50 -0.33 -0.56 4.85
N ASP A 51 0.60 0.18 5.46
CA ASP A 51 0.88 0.27 6.89
C ASP A 51 0.19 1.49 7.50
N TYR A 52 0.37 1.70 8.80
CA TYR A 52 -0.24 2.81 9.53
C TYR A 52 0.60 4.10 9.47
N ARG A 53 1.87 4.04 9.06
CA ARG A 53 2.78 5.20 9.05
C ARG A 53 2.63 6.02 7.79
N VAL A 54 2.49 5.36 6.65
CA VAL A 54 2.28 6.03 5.37
C VAL A 54 1.04 6.93 5.37
N PRO A 55 -0.17 6.47 5.78
CA PRO A 55 -1.33 7.35 5.89
C PRO A 55 -1.10 8.54 6.83
N GLN A 56 -0.35 8.36 7.92
CA GLN A 56 -0.02 9.47 8.83
C GLN A 56 0.84 10.53 8.15
N VAL A 57 1.87 10.11 7.40
CA VAL A 57 2.73 11.04 6.64
C VAL A 57 1.93 11.71 5.54
N LEU A 58 1.14 10.96 4.77
CA LEU A 58 0.32 11.53 3.70
C LEU A 58 -0.70 12.54 4.23
N ALA A 59 -1.30 12.29 5.40
CA ALA A 59 -2.19 13.24 6.04
C ALA A 59 -1.46 14.48 6.55
N HIS A 60 -0.27 14.32 7.13
CA HIS A 60 0.59 15.42 7.58
C HIS A 60 0.98 16.34 6.43
N GLU A 61 1.34 15.77 5.27
CA GLU A 61 1.70 16.51 4.05
C GLU A 61 0.47 17.05 3.28
N GLY A 62 -0.74 16.83 3.78
CA GLY A 62 -1.98 17.29 3.14
C GLY A 62 -2.37 16.54 1.86
N VAL A 63 -1.74 15.40 1.58
CA VAL A 63 -2.08 14.51 0.45
C VAL A 63 -3.37 13.73 0.75
N LEU A 64 -3.52 13.22 1.98
CA LEU A 64 -4.76 12.63 2.46
C LEU A 64 -5.50 13.64 3.33
N VAL A 65 -6.80 13.83 3.05
CA VAL A 65 -7.67 14.69 3.83
C VAL A 65 -8.80 13.83 4.39
N TYR A 66 -8.83 13.68 5.71
CA TYR A 66 -9.87 12.91 6.38
C TYR A 66 -11.17 13.71 6.47
N SER A 67 -12.29 13.01 6.39
CA SER A 67 -13.60 13.57 6.67
C SER A 67 -13.67 14.11 8.12
N PRO A 68 -14.52 15.09 8.42
CA PRO A 68 -14.73 15.58 9.78
C PRO A 68 -15.05 14.44 10.78
N GLU A 69 -15.80 13.44 10.32
CA GLU A 69 -16.22 12.28 11.10
C GLU A 69 -15.01 11.42 11.49
N LEU A 70 -14.22 10.98 10.50
CA LEU A 70 -13.03 10.17 10.72
C LEU A 70 -11.98 10.93 11.54
N LYS A 71 -11.77 12.22 11.21
CA LYS A 71 -10.85 13.07 11.98
C LYS A 71 -11.28 13.16 13.45
N GLY A 72 -12.57 13.33 13.71
CA GLY A 72 -13.12 13.33 15.06
C GLY A 72 -12.88 12.01 15.80
N ARG A 73 -13.04 10.85 15.13
CA ARG A 73 -12.74 9.53 15.72
C ARG A 73 -11.27 9.43 16.12
N LEU A 74 -10.36 9.84 15.23
CA LEU A 74 -8.92 9.85 15.48
C LEU A 74 -8.53 10.76 16.66
N GLU A 75 -9.09 11.97 16.73
CA GLU A 75 -8.85 12.93 17.82
C GLU A 75 -9.32 12.40 19.18
N ARG A 76 -10.42 11.66 19.20
CA ARG A 76 -10.93 10.97 20.40
C ARG A 76 -10.13 9.71 20.76
N LYS A 77 -9.13 9.34 19.95
CA LYS A 77 -8.33 8.11 20.10
C LYS A 77 -9.21 6.86 20.12
N GLU A 78 -10.31 6.89 19.37
CA GLU A 78 -11.13 5.71 19.18
C GLU A 78 -10.33 4.68 18.38
N GLU A 79 -10.42 3.42 18.80
CA GLU A 79 -9.74 2.34 18.10
C GLU A 79 -10.41 2.09 16.75
N ILE A 80 -9.63 2.20 15.68
CA ILE A 80 -10.00 1.77 14.34
C ILE A 80 -9.46 0.36 14.16
N THR A 81 -10.37 -0.62 14.20
CA THR A 81 -10.02 -2.03 14.19
C THR A 81 -9.90 -2.59 12.76
N PHE A 82 -9.28 -3.76 12.62
CA PHE A 82 -9.19 -4.45 11.33
C PHE A 82 -10.58 -4.73 10.74
N GLY A 83 -10.82 -4.31 9.50
CA GLY A 83 -12.10 -4.50 8.82
C GLY A 83 -13.15 -3.41 9.13
N ASP A 84 -12.81 -2.41 9.95
CA ASP A 84 -13.59 -1.17 10.05
C ASP A 84 -13.62 -0.48 8.67
N PRO A 85 -14.76 0.09 8.23
CA PRO A 85 -14.81 0.87 7.00
C PRO A 85 -13.73 1.95 6.92
N ASP A 86 -13.48 2.67 8.03
CA ASP A 86 -12.46 3.71 8.08
C ASP A 86 -11.05 3.13 7.92
N GLU A 87 -10.79 1.93 8.46
CA GLU A 87 -9.52 1.23 8.26
C GLU A 87 -9.28 0.91 6.79
N CYS A 88 -10.30 0.36 6.13
CA CYS A 88 -10.25 0.01 4.72
C CYS A 88 -10.08 1.26 3.83
N GLU A 89 -10.81 2.33 4.13
CA GLU A 89 -10.72 3.61 3.41
C GLU A 89 -9.33 4.24 3.54
N ILE A 90 -8.78 4.32 4.75
CA ILE A 90 -7.43 4.88 4.98
C ILE A 90 -6.39 4.11 4.17
N ARG A 91 -6.45 2.78 4.18
CA ARG A 91 -5.49 1.92 3.47
C ARG A 91 -5.64 2.05 1.95
N ALA A 92 -6.87 2.00 1.44
CA ALA A 92 -7.15 2.12 0.01
C ALA A 92 -6.74 3.50 -0.52
N ALA A 93 -7.08 4.58 0.20
CA ALA A 93 -6.71 5.94 -0.16
C ALA A 93 -5.19 6.13 -0.15
N SER A 94 -4.49 5.54 0.81
CA SER A 94 -3.02 5.57 0.85
C SER A 94 -2.40 4.90 -0.36
N ILE A 95 -2.88 3.70 -0.71
CA ILE A 95 -2.43 2.96 -1.90
C ILE A 95 -2.62 3.81 -3.16
N LEU A 96 -3.82 4.38 -3.32
CA LEU A 96 -4.14 5.21 -4.48
C LEU A 96 -3.27 6.48 -4.53
N ALA A 97 -3.11 7.18 -3.42
CA ALA A 97 -2.30 8.39 -3.34
C ALA A 97 -0.85 8.14 -3.78
N ILE A 98 -0.21 7.09 -3.25
CA ILE A 98 1.17 6.75 -3.65
C ILE A 98 1.23 6.29 -5.11
N HIS A 99 0.25 5.51 -5.58
CA HIS A 99 0.19 5.12 -7.00
C HIS A 99 0.14 6.34 -7.93
N LEU A 100 -0.71 7.32 -7.60
CA LEU A 100 -0.81 8.57 -8.37
C LEU A 100 0.49 9.39 -8.32
N ILE A 101 1.13 9.49 -7.14
CA ILE A 101 2.43 10.18 -6.99
C ILE A 101 3.50 9.49 -7.84
N ALA A 102 3.60 8.16 -7.76
CA ALA A 102 4.59 7.38 -8.51
C ALA A 102 4.41 7.55 -10.02
N ASN A 103 3.18 7.45 -10.52
CA ASN A 103 2.88 7.69 -11.93
C ASN A 103 3.27 9.11 -12.35
N HIS A 104 2.92 10.12 -11.56
CA HIS A 104 3.24 11.50 -11.87
C HIS A 104 4.75 11.78 -11.92
N VAL A 105 5.52 11.16 -11.01
CA VAL A 105 6.99 11.26 -11.01
C VAL A 105 7.57 10.57 -12.26
N ASN A 106 7.08 9.37 -12.59
CA ASN A 106 7.55 8.61 -13.76
C ASN A 106 7.22 9.30 -15.10
N GLU A 107 6.10 10.02 -15.18
CA GLU A 107 5.75 10.83 -16.36
C GLU A 107 6.69 12.03 -16.55
N LYS A 108 7.11 12.67 -15.44
CA LYS A 108 7.96 13.88 -15.47
C LYS A 108 9.44 13.59 -15.52
N SER A 109 9.85 12.43 -15.02
CA SER A 109 11.20 11.91 -15.10
C SER A 109 11.06 10.47 -15.60
N PRO A 110 11.03 10.25 -16.92
CA PRO A 110 11.25 8.91 -17.44
C PRO A 110 12.69 8.58 -17.05
N LEU A 111 12.86 7.96 -15.88
CA LEU A 111 14.10 7.31 -15.51
C LEU A 111 14.44 6.43 -16.72
N GLU A 112 15.64 6.61 -17.29
CA GLU A 112 16.19 5.60 -18.17
C GLU A 112 16.04 4.29 -17.39
N LYS A 113 15.18 3.40 -17.89
CA LYS A 113 15.12 2.05 -17.35
C LYS A 113 16.52 1.54 -17.54
N ASP A 114 17.26 1.42 -16.44
CA ASP A 114 18.56 0.78 -16.44
C ASP A 114 18.29 -0.62 -16.97
N THR A 115 18.48 -0.80 -18.28
CA THR A 115 18.57 -2.09 -18.93
C THR A 115 19.87 -2.64 -18.37
N GLY A 116 19.78 -3.22 -17.17
CA GLY A 116 20.83 -4.03 -16.61
C GLY A 116 21.04 -5.20 -17.56
N ASP A 117 21.82 -4.96 -18.61
CA ASP A 117 22.47 -5.99 -19.39
C ASP A 117 23.46 -6.68 -18.46
N PHE A 118 23.01 -7.76 -17.83
CA PHE A 118 23.83 -8.89 -17.39
C PHE A 118 23.01 -10.18 -17.43
#